data_AF-A0A2T0JZS4-F1
#
_entry.id   AF-A0A2T0JZS4-F1
#
_cell.length_a   1.000
_cell.length_b   1.000
_cell.length_c   1.000
_cell.angle_alpha   90.00
_cell.angle_beta   90.00
_cell.angle_gamma   90.00
#
_symmetry.space_group_name_H-M   'P 1'
#
loop_
_entity.id
_entity.type
_entity.pdbx_description
1 polymer ?
#
loop_
_entity_poly.entity_id
_entity_poly.type
_entity_poly.pdbx_seq_one_letter_code
_entity_poly.pdbx_strand_id
1 'polypeptide(L)'
;MPKVVDAARVTTPSNTVWRTCIGCTEVKPLAKGIDRCDSCEDAADQEAVEEGLRAHALTGWEHVNRYAGAIGRIEAWALLIPNVTDAERLDHIRDALATLEQADTTAVS
;
A
#
# COMPACT_ATOMS: atom_id res chain seq x y z
N MET A 1 22.37 -25.26 -46.64
CA MET A 1 22.91 -24.36 -45.60
C MET A 1 21.83 -24.16 -44.54
N PRO A 2 22.01 -24.64 -43.30
CA PRO A 2 21.09 -24.31 -42.24
C PRO A 2 21.19 -22.80 -41.99
N LYS A 3 20.07 -22.09 -42.09
CA LYS A 3 20.05 -20.65 -41.84
C LYS A 3 20.16 -20.46 -40.33
N VAL A 4 20.86 -19.41 -39.89
CA VAL A 4 21.07 -19.04 -38.48
C VAL A 4 19.76 -18.98 -37.66
N VAL A 5 18.62 -18.83 -38.34
CA VAL A 5 17.26 -18.93 -37.80
C VAL A 5 16.96 -20.30 -37.15
N ASP A 6 17.56 -21.39 -37.63
CA ASP A 6 17.38 -22.73 -37.07
C ASP A 6 18.12 -22.92 -35.73
N ALA A 7 19.20 -22.16 -35.47
CA ALA A 7 19.96 -22.30 -34.22
C ALA A 7 19.21 -21.72 -33.00
N ALA A 8 18.41 -20.65 -33.19
CA ALA A 8 17.63 -20.03 -32.11
C ALA A 8 16.43 -20.90 -31.66
N ARG A 9 15.92 -21.76 -32.56
CA ARG A 9 14.84 -22.72 -32.29
C ARG A 9 15.30 -23.95 -31.50
N VAL A 10 16.60 -24.26 -31.53
CA VAL A 10 17.16 -25.50 -30.96
C VAL A 10 17.40 -25.39 -29.44
N THR A 11 17.37 -24.18 -28.86
CA THR A 11 17.72 -23.95 -27.45
C THR A 11 16.59 -23.36 -26.59
N THR A 12 15.41 -23.13 -27.16
CA THR A 12 14.27 -22.54 -26.45
C THR A 12 13.37 -23.62 -25.84
N PRO A 13 13.01 -23.52 -24.54
CA PRO A 13 11.98 -24.37 -23.95
C PRO A 13 10.71 -24.34 -24.80
N SER A 14 10.09 -25.50 -25.02
CA SER A 14 8.92 -25.65 -25.88
C SER A 14 7.85 -24.59 -25.57
N ASN A 15 7.54 -23.74 -26.56
CA ASN A 15 6.61 -22.59 -26.55
C ASN A 15 7.18 -21.20 -26.22
N THR A 16 8.51 -21.03 -26.20
CA THR A 16 9.14 -19.71 -26.05
C THR A 16 9.77 -19.22 -27.36
N VAL A 17 9.79 -17.89 -27.56
CA VAL A 17 10.46 -17.21 -28.67
C VAL A 17 11.43 -16.20 -28.07
N TRP A 18 12.66 -16.13 -28.61
CA TRP A 18 13.60 -15.08 -28.24
C TRP A 18 13.05 -13.71 -28.62
N ARG A 19 12.71 -12.90 -27.61
CA ARG A 19 12.15 -11.55 -27.75
C ARG A 19 12.84 -10.62 -26.77
N THR A 20 12.85 -9.32 -27.09
CA THR A 20 13.38 -8.29 -26.19
C THR A 20 12.36 -8.02 -25.09
N CYS A 21 12.76 -8.19 -23.83
CA CYS A 21 11.94 -7.83 -22.68
C CYS A 21 11.75 -6.31 -22.61
N ILE A 22 10.52 -5.82 -22.46
CA ILE A 22 10.24 -4.36 -22.35
C ILE A 22 10.77 -3.79 -21.03
N GLY A 23 10.88 -4.59 -19.97
CA GLY A 23 11.36 -4.15 -18.66
C GLY A 23 12.87 -3.96 -18.59
N CYS A 24 13.66 -4.95 -19.00
CA CYS A 24 15.13 -4.91 -18.90
C CYS A 24 15.86 -4.70 -20.23
N THR A 25 15.16 -4.64 -21.36
CA THR A 25 15.73 -4.52 -22.73
C THR A 25 16.64 -5.66 -23.19
N GLU A 26 16.79 -6.72 -22.39
CA GLU A 26 17.56 -7.91 -22.75
C GLU A 26 16.75 -8.87 -23.63
N VAL A 27 17.43 -9.59 -24.53
CA VAL A 27 16.83 -10.66 -25.34
C VAL A 27 16.73 -11.92 -24.49
N LYS A 28 15.51 -12.39 -24.23
CA LYS A 28 15.22 -13.58 -23.42
C LYS A 28 14.19 -14.49 -24.09
N PRO A 29 14.14 -15.78 -23.75
CA PRO A 29 13.07 -16.66 -24.21
C PRO A 29 11.77 -16.27 -23.51
N LEU A 30 10.83 -15.66 -24.23
CA LEU A 30 9.52 -15.26 -23.71
C LEU A 30 8.40 -16.12 -24.31
N ALA A 31 7.39 -16.44 -23.51
CA ALA A 31 6.20 -17.12 -24.01
C ALA A 31 5.40 -16.23 -24.99
N LYS A 32 4.56 -16.86 -25.82
CA LYS A 32 3.70 -16.12 -26.76
C LYS A 32 2.74 -15.20 -25.99
N GLY A 33 2.78 -13.91 -26.29
CA GLY A 33 1.91 -12.90 -25.66
C GLY A 33 2.46 -12.31 -24.35
N ILE A 34 3.62 -12.78 -23.89
CA ILE A 34 4.33 -12.21 -22.76
C ILE A 34 5.44 -11.30 -23.30
N ASP A 35 5.50 -10.07 -22.79
CA ASP A 35 6.44 -9.03 -23.24
C ASP A 35 7.43 -8.58 -22.12
N ARG A 36 7.29 -9.13 -20.91
CA ARG A 36 8.23 -8.96 -19.78
C ARG A 36 8.78 -10.32 -19.38
N CYS A 37 10.01 -10.36 -18.86
CA CYS A 37 10.56 -11.57 -18.28
C CYS A 37 10.15 -11.69 -16.81
N ASP A 38 10.16 -12.91 -16.28
CA ASP A 38 9.76 -13.21 -14.89
C ASP A 38 10.44 -12.28 -13.88
N SER A 39 11.74 -12.02 -14.02
CA SER A 39 12.46 -11.10 -13.11
C SER A 39 11.93 -9.66 -13.13
N CYS A 40 11.44 -9.19 -14.29
CA CYS A 40 10.82 -7.86 -14.40
C CYS A 40 9.35 -7.86 -13.94
N GLU A 41 8.69 -9.00 -13.98
CA GLU A 41 7.33 -9.18 -13.47
C GLU A 41 7.34 -9.24 -11.94
N ASP A 42 8.21 -10.09 -11.37
CA ASP A 42 8.44 -10.20 -9.94
C ASP A 42 8.84 -8.85 -9.30
N ALA A 43 9.70 -8.07 -9.98
CA ALA A 43 10.11 -6.75 -9.50
C ALA A 43 8.94 -5.75 -9.48
N ALA A 44 8.06 -5.81 -10.49
CA ALA A 44 6.88 -4.93 -10.54
C ALA A 44 5.86 -5.31 -9.46
N ASP A 45 5.69 -6.61 -9.20
CA ASP A 45 4.82 -7.10 -8.14
C ASP A 45 5.36 -6.71 -6.76
N GLN A 46 6.67 -6.80 -6.54
CA GLN A 46 7.31 -6.38 -5.29
C GLN A 46 7.13 -4.87 -5.05
N GLU A 47 7.32 -4.04 -6.09
CA GLU A 47 7.09 -2.60 -6.00
C GLU A 47 5.63 -2.27 -5.64
N ALA A 48 4.66 -2.97 -6.24
CA ALA A 48 3.24 -2.79 -5.91
C ALA A 48 2.93 -3.18 -4.46
N VAL A 49 3.54 -4.24 -3.94
CA VAL A 49 3.40 -4.66 -2.54
C VAL A 49 4.03 -3.63 -1.60
N GLU A 50 5.23 -3.13 -1.91
CA GLU A 50 5.91 -2.11 -1.10
C GLU A 50 5.11 -0.81 -1.04
N GLU A 51 4.55 -0.36 -2.16
CA GLU A 51 3.68 0.82 -2.21
C GLU A 51 2.40 0.59 -1.40
N GLY A 52 1.78 -0.58 -1.51
CA GLY A 52 0.61 -0.94 -0.71
C GLY A 52 0.89 -0.93 0.79
N LEU A 53 2.03 -1.49 1.21
CA LEU A 53 2.48 -1.47 2.61
C LEU A 53 2.78 -0.05 3.09
N ARG A 54 3.40 0.79 2.26
CA ARG A 54 3.71 2.19 2.58
C ARG A 54 2.43 3.00 2.77
N ALA A 55 1.47 2.87 1.85
CA ALA A 55 0.17 3.50 1.96
C ALA A 55 -0.56 3.05 3.24
N HIS A 56 -0.55 1.75 3.53
CA HIS A 56 -1.14 1.22 4.76
C HIS A 56 -0.48 1.78 6.02
N ALA A 57 0.85 1.85 6.06
CA ALA A 57 1.58 2.43 7.18
C ALA A 57 1.23 3.92 7.40
N LEU A 58 1.14 4.71 6.33
CA LEU A 58 0.78 6.14 6.41
C LEU A 58 -0.64 6.32 6.96
N THR A 59 -1.61 5.58 6.44
CA THR A 59 -3.01 5.63 6.94
C THR A 59 -3.12 5.21 8.40
N GLY A 60 -2.37 4.18 8.82
CA GLY A 60 -2.29 3.76 10.22
C GLY A 60 -1.70 4.85 11.14
N TRP A 61 -0.66 5.56 10.67
CA TRP A 61 -0.07 6.67 11.41
C TRP A 61 -1.01 7.87 11.55
N GLU A 62 -1.79 8.19 10.52
CA GLU A 62 -2.82 9.23 10.59
C GLU A 62 -3.88 8.89 11.65
N HIS A 63 -4.33 7.63 11.68
CA HIS A 63 -5.23 7.13 12.73
C HIS A 63 -4.64 7.32 14.12
N VAL A 64 -3.41 6.85 14.35
CA VAL A 64 -2.72 6.96 15.65
C VAL A 64 -2.61 8.42 16.09
N ASN A 65 -2.20 9.33 15.20
CA ASN A 65 -2.07 10.76 15.51
C ASN A 65 -3.42 11.39 15.87
N ARG A 66 -4.50 10.99 15.19
CA ARG A 66 -5.85 11.49 15.47
C ARG A 66 -6.34 11.05 16.86
N TYR A 67 -6.12 9.79 17.23
CA TYR A 67 -6.41 9.27 18.56
C TYR A 67 -5.57 9.94 19.65
N ALA A 68 -4.26 10.09 19.42
CA ALA A 68 -3.37 10.79 20.35
C ALA A 68 -3.83 12.24 20.60
N GLY A 69 -4.26 12.94 19.54
CA GLY A 69 -4.81 14.29 19.64
C GLY A 69 -6.10 14.35 20.48
N ALA A 70 -6.97 13.34 20.39
CA ALA A 70 -8.17 13.28 21.22
C ALA A 70 -7.88 12.99 22.69
N ILE A 71 -6.98 12.05 22.97
CA ILE A 71 -6.54 11.77 24.33
C ILE A 71 -5.94 13.04 24.95
N GLY A 72 -5.07 13.74 24.22
CA GLY A 72 -4.49 15.00 24.68
C GLY A 72 -5.54 16.09 24.97
N ARG A 73 -6.62 16.18 24.17
CA ARG A 73 -7.74 17.09 24.46
C ARG A 73 -8.51 16.70 25.73
N ILE A 74 -8.75 15.40 25.93
CA ILE A 74 -9.45 14.88 27.11
C ILE A 74 -8.59 15.14 28.37
N GLU A 75 -7.29 14.87 28.31
CA GLU A 75 -6.36 15.12 29.42
C GLU A 75 -6.24 16.61 29.75
N ALA A 76 -6.08 17.47 28.73
CA ALA A 76 -6.03 18.92 28.92
C ALA A 76 -7.32 19.45 29.55
N TRP A 77 -8.48 18.97 29.09
CA TRP A 77 -9.78 19.35 29.65
C TRP A 77 -9.94 18.88 31.11
N ALA A 78 -9.54 17.66 31.42
CA ALA A 78 -9.59 17.11 32.79
C ALA A 78 -8.73 17.90 33.79
N LEU A 79 -7.64 18.52 33.33
CA LEU A 79 -6.79 19.39 34.13
C LEU A 79 -7.35 20.82 34.27
N LEU A 80 -8.10 21.31 33.29
CA LEU A 80 -8.55 22.70 33.21
C LEU A 80 -9.92 22.97 33.84
N ILE A 81 -10.74 21.95 34.10
CA ILE A 81 -12.07 22.11 34.73
C ILE A 81 -12.10 21.43 36.11
N PRO A 82 -11.83 22.16 37.20
CA PRO A 82 -12.07 21.64 38.54
C PRO A 82 -13.58 21.56 38.84
N ASN A 83 -14.00 20.52 39.58
CA ASN A 83 -15.36 20.32 40.12
C ASN A 83 -16.47 19.95 39.12
N VAL A 84 -16.16 19.34 37.97
CA VAL A 84 -17.17 18.64 37.14
C VAL A 84 -17.52 17.28 37.72
N THR A 85 -18.80 16.92 37.66
CA THR A 85 -19.30 15.61 38.06
C THR A 85 -18.87 14.50 37.09
N ASP A 86 -18.85 13.25 37.55
CA ASP A 86 -18.49 12.12 36.69
C ASP A 86 -19.42 11.95 35.47
N ALA A 87 -20.69 12.36 35.59
CA ALA A 87 -21.64 12.36 34.48
C ALA A 87 -21.27 13.36 33.39
N GLU A 88 -20.93 14.59 33.77
CA GLU A 88 -20.48 15.63 32.83
C GLU A 88 -19.15 15.23 32.17
N ARG A 89 -18.24 14.61 32.93
CA ARG A 89 -17.00 14.05 32.37
C ARG A 89 -17.26 13.00 31.30
N LEU A 90 -18.20 12.09 31.55
CA LEU A 90 -18.57 11.04 30.60
C LEU A 90 -19.17 11.60 29.32
N ASP A 91 -20.02 12.64 29.41
CA ASP A 91 -20.61 13.26 28.23
C ASP A 91 -19.57 14.00 27.38
N HIS A 92 -18.63 14.71 28.01
CA HIS A 92 -17.54 15.36 27.27
C HIS A 92 -16.61 14.36 26.56
N ILE A 93 -16.33 13.21 27.18
CA ILE A 93 -15.57 12.13 26.53
C ILE A 93 -16.34 11.59 25.32
N ARG A 94 -17.66 11.38 25.45
CA ARG A 94 -18.50 10.92 24.34
C ARG A 94 -18.51 11.92 23.18
N ASP A 95 -18.65 13.21 23.46
CA ASP A 95 -18.61 14.25 22.42
C ASP A 95 -17.26 14.30 21.71
N ALA A 96 -16.16 14.20 22.46
CA ALA A 96 -14.81 14.18 21.90
C ALA A 96 -14.57 12.96 20.99
N LEU A 97 -15.12 11.79 21.36
CA LEU A 97 -15.06 10.57 20.56
C LEU A 97 -15.99 10.62 19.34
N ALA A 98 -17.22 11.13 19.49
CA ALA A 98 -18.15 11.29 18.37
C ALA A 98 -17.60 12.24 17.29
N THR A 99 -16.90 13.29 17.69
CA THR A 99 -16.22 14.22 16.77
C THR A 99 -15.09 13.53 15.99
N LEU A 100 -14.41 12.54 16.60
CA LEU A 100 -13.39 11.74 15.91
C LEU A 100 -14.00 10.80 14.88
N GLU A 101 -15.07 10.09 15.25
CA GLU A 101 -15.75 9.14 14.35
C GLU A 101 -16.32 9.84 13.11
N GLN A 102 -16.89 11.04 13.28
CA GLN A 102 -17.37 11.84 12.14
C GLN A 102 -16.23 12.25 11.21
N ALA A 103 -15.09 12.69 11.76
CA ALA A 103 -13.91 13.06 10.98
C ALA A 103 -13.34 11.88 10.18
N ASP A 104 -13.41 10.67 10.75
CA ASP A 104 -12.95 9.45 10.09
C ASP A 104 -13.88 9.04 8.94
N THR A 105 -15.20 9.15 9.14
CA THR A 105 -16.21 8.85 8.13
C THR A 105 -16.10 9.77 6.91
N THR A 106 -15.79 11.06 7.14
CA THR A 106 -15.56 12.03 6.05
C THR A 106 -14.22 11.90 5.35
N ALA A 107 -13.21 11.27 5.97
CA ALA A 107 -11.90 11.05 5.35
C ALA A 107 -11.86 9.81 4.44
N VAL A 108 -12.82 8.90 4.61
CA VAL A 108 -12.95 7.64 3.84
C VAL A 108 -13.90 7.76 2.64
N SER A 109 -14.69 8.85 2.55
CA SER A 109 -15.61 9.14 1.44
C SER A 109 -14.97 10.00 0.36
#